data_AF-A0A2E9DC38-F1
#
_entry.id   AF-A0A2E9DC38-F1
#
_cell.length_a   1.000
_cell.length_b   1.000
_cell.length_c   1.000
_cell.angle_alpha   90.00
_cell.angle_beta   90.00
_cell.angle_gamma   90.00
#
_symmetry.space_group_name_H-M   'P 1'
#
loop_
_entity.id
_entity.type
_entity.pdbx_description
1 polymer ?
#
loop_
_entity_poly.entity_id
_entity_poly.type
_entity_poly.pdbx_seq_one_letter_code
_entity_poly.pdbx_strand_id
1 'polypeptide(L)'
;MSILFKKYLSKSLFLLLLFFFSVSGCKEKQSSDDLKDFPKKINIFGITILASEKVKDEKIIHAAKIMAQYLDNNEDGKVDNQAVVDKLTSVNATLIMFETELEAETSNYKIPDHGHIQGLWDDETIPSFNKNTNNFRFDASLEEVLHLITHEGYAKVYPKIFGESKGSEVAKAMDNARGGYFITVPSKYPTGAWYSYDDKTCDYSCMITEYTYWSLTSILGAQAYPGRFEEIKHEWKLNTLEKVKNGDPSIYSILTNFDYKLPTKLPDNNYNGFIISLNSKK
;
A
#
# COMPACT_ATOMS: atom_id res chain seq x y z
N MET A 1 -14.78 38.60 -0.43
CA MET A 1 -15.12 37.46 -1.31
C MET A 1 -13.91 36.55 -1.36
N SER A 2 -13.78 35.68 -0.35
CA SER A 2 -13.78 34.21 -0.51
C SER A 2 -12.39 33.68 -0.83
N ILE A 3 -11.56 33.30 0.15
CA ILE A 3 -11.50 32.04 0.92
C ILE A 3 -10.19 31.30 0.54
N LEU A 4 -9.35 31.12 1.57
CA LEU A 4 -8.36 30.07 1.80
C LEU A 4 -7.74 29.34 0.58
N PHE A 5 -6.57 29.80 0.12
CA PHE A 5 -5.52 28.91 -0.40
C PHE A 5 -4.50 28.67 0.73
N LYS A 6 -4.83 27.76 1.65
CA LYS A 6 -3.86 27.23 2.62
C LYS A 6 -3.59 25.77 2.28
N LYS A 7 -2.34 25.50 1.89
CA LYS A 7 -1.58 24.26 2.08
C LYS A 7 -2.35 22.95 1.85
N TYR A 8 -2.13 22.33 0.69
CA TYR A 8 -2.03 20.88 0.58
C TYR A 8 -0.82 20.58 -0.31
N LEU A 9 0.37 20.67 0.28
CA LEU A 9 1.51 19.92 -0.23
C LEU A 9 1.15 18.45 -0.06
N SER A 10 1.29 17.67 -1.12
CA SER A 10 1.35 16.22 -1.08
C SER A 10 2.22 15.81 0.11
N LYS A 11 1.58 15.25 1.14
CA LYS A 11 2.26 14.53 2.21
C LYS A 11 2.14 13.03 1.91
N SER A 12 2.57 12.60 0.72
CA SER A 12 3.08 11.24 0.56
C SER A 12 4.48 11.23 1.17
N LEU A 13 4.53 11.38 2.50
CA LEU A 13 5.69 11.01 3.27
C LEU A 13 5.35 9.62 3.81
N PHE A 14 5.39 8.62 2.93
CA PHE A 14 5.17 7.24 3.32
C PHE A 14 6.47 6.72 3.93
N LEU A 15 6.57 6.88 5.24
CA LEU A 15 7.65 6.33 6.02
C LEU A 15 7.49 4.80 6.00
N LEU A 16 8.13 4.13 5.05
CA LEU A 16 8.38 2.69 5.14
C LEU A 16 9.34 2.50 6.33
N LEU A 17 8.78 2.37 7.54
CA LEU A 17 9.50 2.17 8.79
C LEU A 17 10.17 0.79 8.79
N LEU A 18 11.30 0.68 8.08
CA LEU A 18 12.26 -0.39 8.30
C LEU A 18 12.91 -0.15 9.68
N PHE A 19 12.34 -0.78 10.72
CA PHE A 19 12.91 -0.79 12.06
C PHE A 19 14.28 -1.52 12.06
N PHE A 20 15.36 -0.78 11.82
CA PHE A 20 16.72 -1.20 12.20
C PHE A 20 17.03 -0.70 13.61
N PHE A 21 16.75 -1.52 14.62
CA PHE A 21 17.28 -1.28 15.96
C PHE A 21 18.80 -1.56 15.97
N SER A 22 19.61 -0.52 15.75
CA SER A 22 21.01 -0.53 16.20
C SER A 22 21.07 -0.10 17.66
N VAL A 23 21.53 -1.02 18.52
CA VAL A 23 21.59 -0.84 19.98
C VAL A 23 22.89 -0.13 20.35
N SER A 24 22.80 1.08 20.89
CA SER A 24 23.73 1.62 21.91
C SER A 24 23.24 2.96 22.43
N GLY A 25 22.59 2.94 23.59
CA GLY A 25 22.19 4.12 24.35
C GLY A 25 21.17 3.72 25.40
N CYS A 26 21.54 3.86 26.69
CA CYS A 26 20.79 3.39 27.85
C CYS A 26 19.30 3.75 27.78
N LYS A 27 18.46 2.74 27.55
CA LYS A 27 17.01 2.83 27.71
C LYS A 27 16.66 2.53 29.16
N GLU A 28 15.95 3.45 29.82
CA GLU A 28 15.08 3.06 30.92
C GLU A 28 14.13 1.97 30.42
N LYS A 29 14.08 0.88 31.17
CA LYS A 29 13.37 -0.33 30.82
C LYS A 29 11.87 -0.07 31.08
N GLN A 30 11.14 0.37 30.07
CA GLN A 30 9.67 0.41 30.13
C GLN A 30 9.20 -1.03 30.44
N SER A 31 8.53 -1.20 31.57
CA SER A 31 8.13 -2.53 32.04
C SER A 31 7.10 -3.11 31.07
N SER A 32 7.17 -4.41 30.79
CA SER A 32 6.26 -5.12 29.88
C SER A 32 4.80 -5.14 30.34
N ASP A 33 4.51 -4.66 31.56
CA ASP A 33 3.18 -4.70 32.17
C ASP A 33 2.25 -3.56 31.70
N ASP A 34 2.76 -2.57 30.95
CA ASP A 34 1.96 -1.43 30.45
C ASP A 34 1.59 -1.50 28.96
N LEU A 35 1.94 -2.58 28.24
CA LEU A 35 1.54 -2.73 26.83
C LEU A 35 0.14 -3.32 26.72
N LYS A 36 -0.72 -2.72 25.89
CA LYS A 36 -2.10 -3.20 25.66
C LYS A 36 -2.26 -3.84 24.28
N ASP A 37 -3.11 -4.85 24.18
CA ASP A 37 -3.50 -5.41 22.89
C ASP A 37 -4.39 -4.45 22.09
N PHE A 38 -4.36 -4.58 20.76
CA PHE A 38 -5.28 -3.86 19.90
C PHE A 38 -6.73 -4.28 20.17
N PRO A 39 -7.65 -3.33 20.40
CA PRO A 39 -9.00 -3.66 20.81
C PRO A 39 -9.89 -4.12 19.65
N LYS A 40 -9.55 -3.74 18.41
CA LYS A 40 -10.31 -4.06 17.22
C LYS A 40 -9.48 -4.96 16.31
N LYS A 41 -10.07 -6.07 15.88
CA LYS A 41 -9.43 -7.07 15.03
C LYS A 41 -10.43 -7.61 14.03
N ILE A 42 -10.00 -7.73 12.78
CA ILE A 42 -10.72 -8.46 11.73
C ILE A 42 -9.71 -9.31 10.94
N ASN A 43 -10.19 -10.42 10.37
CA ASN A 43 -9.35 -11.33 9.60
C ASN A 43 -9.96 -11.52 8.20
N ILE A 44 -9.13 -11.43 7.17
CA ILE A 44 -9.51 -11.59 5.78
C ILE A 44 -8.57 -12.63 5.17
N PHE A 45 -9.11 -13.79 4.80
CA PHE A 45 -8.35 -14.91 4.23
C PHE A 45 -7.09 -15.31 5.04
N GLY A 46 -7.12 -15.16 6.36
CA GLY A 46 -5.99 -15.44 7.25
C GLY A 46 -5.08 -14.24 7.54
N ILE A 47 -5.16 -13.15 6.76
CA ILE A 47 -4.43 -11.90 7.01
C ILE A 47 -5.14 -11.11 8.11
N THR A 48 -4.37 -10.62 9.09
CA THR A 48 -4.93 -9.90 10.23
C THR A 48 -4.91 -8.40 10.00
N ILE A 49 -6.01 -7.72 10.33
CA ILE A 49 -6.09 -6.27 10.50
C ILE A 49 -6.29 -5.97 11.97
N LEU A 50 -5.39 -5.21 12.57
CA LEU A 50 -5.45 -4.72 13.95
C LEU A 50 -5.69 -3.22 13.92
N ALA A 51 -6.55 -2.70 14.79
CA ALA A 51 -6.84 -1.28 14.83
C ALA A 51 -6.94 -0.74 16.25
N SER A 52 -6.46 0.48 16.46
CA SER A 52 -6.60 1.21 17.72
C SER A 52 -8.08 1.48 18.03
N GLU A 53 -8.38 1.79 19.29
CA GLU A 53 -9.75 2.15 19.72
C GLU A 53 -10.33 3.32 18.89
N LYS A 54 -9.45 4.24 18.47
CA LYS A 54 -9.85 5.50 17.84
C LYS A 54 -10.15 5.36 16.35
N VAL A 55 -9.68 4.31 15.69
CA VAL A 55 -10.05 4.03 14.29
C VAL A 55 -11.53 3.70 14.24
N LYS A 56 -12.28 4.36 13.38
CA LYS A 56 -13.71 4.11 13.21
C LYS A 56 -13.94 2.74 12.57
N ASP A 57 -14.96 2.05 13.04
CA ASP A 57 -15.29 0.69 12.58
C ASP A 57 -15.53 0.63 11.06
N GLU A 58 -16.16 1.67 10.50
CA GLU A 58 -16.38 1.78 9.05
C GLU A 58 -15.09 1.81 8.23
N LYS A 59 -14.00 2.37 8.79
CA LYS A 59 -12.68 2.45 8.13
C LYS A 59 -11.98 1.10 8.15
N ILE A 60 -12.09 0.38 9.26
CA ILE A 60 -11.57 -0.98 9.40
C ILE A 60 -12.29 -1.92 8.42
N ILE A 61 -13.62 -1.83 8.37
CA ILE A 61 -14.44 -2.62 7.44
C ILE A 61 -14.12 -2.25 5.98
N HIS A 62 -13.89 -0.97 5.69
CA HIS A 62 -13.46 -0.53 4.37
C HIS A 62 -12.12 -1.15 3.97
N ALA A 63 -11.07 -1.00 4.78
CA ALA A 63 -9.76 -1.60 4.51
C ALA A 63 -9.85 -3.13 4.36
N ALA A 64 -10.68 -3.80 5.17
CA ALA A 64 -10.93 -5.23 5.08
C ALA A 64 -11.59 -5.64 3.74
N LYS A 65 -12.55 -4.86 3.24
CA LYS A 65 -13.16 -5.08 1.93
C LYS A 65 -12.18 -4.86 0.78
N ILE A 66 -11.35 -3.81 0.87
CA ILE A 66 -10.31 -3.54 -0.12
C ILE A 66 -9.31 -4.70 -0.18
N MET A 67 -8.89 -5.22 0.98
CA MET A 67 -8.05 -6.41 1.07
C MET A 67 -8.72 -7.65 0.46
N ALA A 68 -10.00 -7.88 0.77
CA ALA A 68 -10.75 -8.98 0.19
C ALA A 68 -10.83 -8.87 -1.35
N GLN A 69 -11.16 -7.69 -1.89
CA GLN A 69 -11.29 -7.46 -3.33
C GLN A 69 -9.94 -7.50 -4.09
N TYR A 70 -8.81 -7.27 -3.41
CA TYR A 70 -7.50 -7.50 -4.02
C TYR A 70 -7.08 -8.97 -4.02
N LEU A 71 -7.47 -9.76 -3.02
CA LEU A 71 -7.13 -11.18 -2.91
C LEU A 71 -8.11 -12.12 -3.62
N ASP A 72 -9.36 -11.68 -3.76
CA ASP A 72 -10.49 -12.33 -4.42
C ASP A 72 -11.20 -11.27 -5.29
N ASN A 73 -10.64 -11.02 -6.48
CA ASN A 73 -11.05 -9.94 -7.37
C ASN A 73 -12.30 -10.29 -8.21
N ASN A 74 -12.65 -11.58 -8.28
CA ASN A 74 -13.90 -12.03 -8.87
C ASN A 74 -15.07 -12.05 -7.84
N GLU A 75 -14.74 -11.93 -6.55
CA GLU A 75 -15.64 -11.86 -5.40
C GLU A 75 -16.50 -13.10 -5.21
N ASP A 76 -15.96 -14.28 -5.51
CA ASP A 76 -16.65 -15.56 -5.36
C ASP A 76 -16.49 -16.20 -3.97
N GLY A 77 -15.79 -15.52 -3.06
CA GLY A 77 -15.51 -15.98 -1.71
C GLY A 77 -14.23 -16.80 -1.59
N LYS A 78 -13.46 -16.96 -2.68
CA LYS A 78 -12.21 -17.71 -2.71
C LYS A 78 -11.10 -16.86 -3.28
N VAL A 79 -9.92 -17.00 -2.70
CA VAL A 79 -8.75 -16.23 -3.15
C VAL A 79 -8.32 -16.66 -4.55
N ASP A 80 -7.98 -15.67 -5.38
CA ASP A 80 -7.57 -15.91 -6.76
C ASP A 80 -6.20 -16.61 -6.81
N ASN A 81 -5.26 -16.14 -5.99
CA ASN A 81 -3.89 -16.66 -5.92
C ASN A 81 -3.58 -17.24 -4.52
N GLN A 82 -3.83 -18.55 -4.37
CA GLN A 82 -3.60 -19.25 -3.10
C GLN A 82 -2.14 -19.18 -2.64
N ALA A 83 -1.15 -19.27 -3.54
CA ALA A 83 0.26 -19.22 -3.16
C ALA A 83 0.66 -17.88 -2.52
N VAL A 84 0.08 -16.77 -3.00
CA VAL A 84 0.26 -15.44 -2.43
C VAL A 84 -0.34 -15.36 -1.03
N VAL A 85 -1.55 -15.87 -0.83
CA VAL A 85 -2.24 -15.87 0.48
C VAL A 85 -1.55 -16.80 1.48
N ASP A 86 -1.12 -17.98 1.05
CA ASP A 86 -0.32 -18.91 1.86
C ASP A 86 0.98 -18.23 2.32
N LYS A 87 1.60 -17.44 1.43
CA LYS A 87 2.81 -16.71 1.79
C LYS A 87 2.54 -15.61 2.81
N LEU A 88 1.51 -14.78 2.59
CA LEU A 88 1.09 -13.72 3.52
C LEU A 88 0.77 -14.29 4.91
N THR A 89 0.02 -15.39 4.97
CA THR A 89 -0.34 -16.05 6.22
C THR A 89 0.88 -16.69 6.91
N SER A 90 1.81 -17.30 6.16
CA SER A 90 3.00 -17.93 6.73
C SER A 90 3.92 -16.96 7.48
N VAL A 91 3.89 -15.68 7.12
CA VAL A 91 4.71 -14.62 7.72
C VAL A 91 3.92 -13.76 8.72
N ASN A 92 2.66 -14.11 8.97
CA ASN A 92 1.72 -13.31 9.77
C ASN A 92 1.61 -11.86 9.26
N ALA A 93 1.57 -11.66 7.94
CA ALA A 93 1.38 -10.34 7.35
C ALA A 93 0.19 -9.63 8.03
N THR A 94 0.41 -8.41 8.51
CA THR A 94 -0.55 -7.69 9.34
C THR A 94 -0.68 -6.25 8.88
N LEU A 95 -1.92 -5.79 8.69
CA LEU A 95 -2.24 -4.38 8.55
C LEU A 95 -2.55 -3.80 9.94
N ILE A 96 -1.85 -2.75 10.34
CA ILE A 96 -2.13 -2.02 11.59
C ILE A 96 -2.76 -0.68 11.26
N MET A 97 -3.83 -0.34 11.99
CA MET A 97 -4.55 0.90 11.80
C MET A 97 -4.54 1.77 13.06
N PHE A 98 -4.27 3.05 12.86
CA PHE A 98 -4.30 4.08 13.89
C PHE A 98 -5.12 5.28 13.40
N GLU A 99 -5.56 6.14 14.32
CA GLU A 99 -6.23 7.39 13.96
C GLU A 99 -5.28 8.29 13.17
N THR A 100 -4.02 8.37 13.60
CA THR A 100 -2.96 9.20 13.02
C THR A 100 -1.59 8.57 13.25
N GLU A 101 -0.59 9.00 12.50
CA GLU A 101 0.83 8.70 12.73
C GLU A 101 1.27 9.02 14.17
N LEU A 102 0.83 10.16 14.72
CA LEU A 102 1.14 10.54 16.11
C LEU A 102 0.58 9.53 17.13
N GLU A 103 -0.60 8.96 16.88
CA GLU A 103 -1.13 7.89 17.75
C GLU A 103 -0.24 6.64 17.66
N ALA A 104 0.18 6.27 16.44
CA ALA A 104 1.06 5.12 16.24
C ALA A 104 2.38 5.27 17.02
N GLU A 105 2.98 6.46 17.02
CA GLU A 105 4.25 6.74 17.72
C GLU A 105 4.13 6.82 19.25
N THR A 106 2.99 7.31 19.77
CA THR A 106 2.84 7.65 21.20
C THR A 106 2.03 6.64 22.00
N SER A 107 1.31 5.74 21.34
CA SER A 107 0.51 4.72 22.02
C SER A 107 1.37 3.64 22.68
N ASN A 108 0.76 2.91 23.62
CA ASN A 108 1.32 1.73 24.26
C ASN A 108 0.71 0.44 23.71
N TYR A 109 0.25 0.41 22.45
CA TYR A 109 -0.23 -0.84 21.86
C TYR A 109 0.94 -1.78 21.60
N LYS A 110 0.72 -3.07 21.88
CA LYS A 110 1.67 -4.13 21.55
C LYS A 110 1.67 -4.36 20.05
N ILE A 111 2.63 -3.75 19.36
CA ILE A 111 2.89 -4.02 17.95
C ILE A 111 3.36 -5.48 17.80
N PRO A 112 2.84 -6.24 16.82
CA PRO A 112 3.35 -7.58 16.55
C PRO A 112 4.87 -7.59 16.36
N ASP A 113 5.56 -8.54 16.98
CA ASP A 113 7.02 -8.65 16.94
C ASP A 113 7.50 -9.39 15.68
N HIS A 114 7.13 -8.86 14.51
CA HIS A 114 7.58 -9.34 13.20
C HIS A 114 7.68 -8.17 12.21
N GLY A 115 8.55 -8.28 11.21
CA GLY A 115 8.78 -7.23 10.21
C GLY A 115 7.69 -7.08 9.14
N HIS A 116 6.70 -7.99 9.12
CA HIS A 116 5.70 -8.10 8.05
C HIS A 116 4.44 -7.27 8.34
N ILE A 117 4.62 -5.96 8.54
CA ILE A 117 3.57 -5.05 9.00
C ILE A 117 3.45 -3.86 8.06
N GLN A 118 2.23 -3.49 7.72
CA GLN A 118 1.91 -2.25 6.99
C GLN A 118 0.99 -1.36 7.83
N GLY A 119 1.27 -0.07 7.85
CA GLY A 119 0.42 0.93 8.52
C GLY A 119 -0.65 1.49 7.60
N LEU A 120 -1.80 1.89 8.16
CA LEU A 120 -2.84 2.65 7.46
C LEU A 120 -3.61 3.52 8.44
N TRP A 121 -3.82 4.80 8.13
CA TRP A 121 -4.44 5.73 9.07
C TRP A 121 -5.92 6.03 8.79
N ASP A 122 -6.70 6.36 9.82
CA ASP A 122 -8.13 6.67 9.71
C ASP A 122 -8.42 7.86 8.78
N ASP A 123 -7.57 8.89 8.86
CA ASP A 123 -7.74 10.17 8.14
C ASP A 123 -7.42 10.08 6.64
N GLU A 124 -6.74 9.01 6.21
CA GLU A 124 -6.38 8.72 4.83
C GLU A 124 -7.13 7.53 4.22
N THR A 125 -7.85 6.77 5.04
CA THR A 125 -8.78 5.73 4.60
C THR A 125 -10.07 6.40 4.17
N ILE A 126 -10.46 6.40 2.89
CA ILE A 126 -11.60 7.19 2.38
C ILE A 126 -12.69 6.28 1.77
N PRO A 127 -13.65 5.76 2.57
CA PRO A 127 -14.73 4.89 2.08
C PRO A 127 -15.63 5.49 1.00
N SER A 128 -15.66 6.82 0.87
CA SER A 128 -16.44 7.54 -0.14
C SER A 128 -15.67 7.77 -1.45
N PHE A 129 -14.43 7.29 -1.56
CA PHE A 129 -13.61 7.48 -2.76
C PHE A 129 -14.30 6.89 -3.99
N ASN A 130 -14.25 7.63 -5.10
CA ASN A 130 -14.80 7.19 -6.37
C ASN A 130 -13.90 7.62 -7.52
N LYS A 131 -13.35 6.64 -8.24
CA LYS A 131 -12.43 6.87 -9.36
C LYS A 131 -13.02 7.67 -10.53
N ASN A 132 -14.35 7.80 -10.62
CA ASN A 132 -15.04 8.49 -11.71
C ASN A 132 -15.43 9.94 -11.37
N THR A 133 -15.20 10.40 -10.14
CA THR A 133 -15.58 11.75 -9.69
C THR A 133 -14.38 12.49 -9.11
N ASN A 134 -14.55 13.78 -8.85
CA ASN A 134 -13.58 14.52 -8.05
C ASN A 134 -13.57 13.95 -6.64
N ASN A 135 -12.38 13.73 -6.09
CA ASN A 135 -12.20 13.30 -4.71
C ASN A 135 -11.51 14.41 -3.93
N PHE A 136 -11.85 14.53 -2.64
CA PHE A 136 -11.14 15.45 -1.76
C PHE A 136 -9.70 14.97 -1.48
N ARG A 137 -9.52 13.65 -1.38
CA ARG A 137 -8.25 12.96 -1.14
C ARG A 137 -8.30 11.60 -1.81
N PHE A 138 -7.13 11.07 -2.20
CA PHE A 138 -6.98 9.67 -2.57
C PHE A 138 -7.27 8.76 -1.35
N ASP A 139 -7.86 7.60 -1.60
CA ASP A 139 -8.02 6.58 -0.55
C ASP A 139 -6.72 5.78 -0.42
N ALA A 140 -5.95 6.04 0.65
CA ALA A 140 -4.70 5.35 0.91
C ALA A 140 -4.89 3.85 1.17
N SER A 141 -6.11 3.39 1.49
CA SER A 141 -6.34 1.95 1.66
C SER A 141 -6.11 1.16 0.36
N LEU A 142 -6.27 1.79 -0.81
CA LEU A 142 -5.93 1.19 -2.10
C LEU A 142 -4.42 1.00 -2.31
N GLU A 143 -3.60 1.78 -1.60
CA GLU A 143 -2.13 1.77 -1.65
C GLU A 143 -1.58 0.85 -0.57
N GLU A 144 -1.88 1.11 0.70
CA GLU A 144 -1.29 0.41 1.83
C GLU A 144 -1.66 -1.07 1.88
N VAL A 145 -2.91 -1.41 1.61
CA VAL A 145 -3.32 -2.81 1.51
C VAL A 145 -2.60 -3.49 0.34
N LEU A 146 -2.41 -2.78 -0.77
CA LEU A 146 -1.72 -3.30 -1.93
C LEU A 146 -0.22 -3.49 -1.65
N HIS A 147 0.44 -2.54 -0.98
CA HIS A 147 1.83 -2.63 -0.53
C HIS A 147 2.05 -3.90 0.30
N LEU A 148 1.19 -4.18 1.29
CA LEU A 148 1.30 -5.40 2.08
C LEU A 148 1.21 -6.67 1.21
N ILE A 149 0.22 -6.72 0.30
CA ILE A 149 -0.02 -7.89 -0.57
C ILE A 149 1.13 -8.09 -1.57
N THR A 150 1.66 -7.03 -2.17
CA THR A 150 2.72 -7.13 -3.18
C THR A 150 4.08 -7.39 -2.54
N HIS A 151 4.42 -6.67 -1.46
CA HIS A 151 5.69 -6.79 -0.75
C HIS A 151 5.86 -8.16 -0.08
N GLU A 152 4.86 -8.60 0.68
CA GLU A 152 4.96 -9.84 1.46
C GLU A 152 4.45 -11.08 0.72
N GLY A 153 3.57 -10.88 -0.25
CA GLY A 153 3.02 -11.93 -1.08
C GLY A 153 3.79 -12.09 -2.38
N TYR A 154 3.44 -11.30 -3.39
CA TYR A 154 3.93 -11.47 -4.77
C TYR A 154 5.44 -11.45 -4.90
N ALA A 155 6.13 -10.50 -4.26
CA ALA A 155 7.57 -10.38 -4.32
C ALA A 155 8.30 -11.59 -3.73
N LYS A 156 7.69 -12.27 -2.75
CA LYS A 156 8.27 -13.46 -2.10
C LYS A 156 7.89 -14.76 -2.81
N VAL A 157 6.71 -14.84 -3.43
CA VAL A 157 6.25 -16.02 -4.19
C VAL A 157 6.92 -16.09 -5.57
N TYR A 158 7.06 -14.95 -6.26
CA TYR A 158 7.65 -14.88 -7.59
C TYR A 158 8.85 -13.92 -7.62
N PRO A 159 9.95 -14.22 -6.92
CA PRO A 159 11.06 -13.30 -6.72
C PRO A 159 11.79 -12.89 -8.00
N LYS A 160 11.74 -13.73 -9.05
CA LYS A 160 12.32 -13.36 -10.36
C LYS A 160 11.49 -12.32 -11.11
N ILE A 161 10.21 -12.18 -10.79
CA ILE A 161 9.27 -11.32 -11.50
C ILE A 161 9.01 -10.07 -10.68
N PHE A 162 8.44 -10.24 -9.48
CA PHE A 162 8.02 -9.16 -8.59
C PHE A 162 9.01 -8.88 -7.46
N GLY A 163 10.15 -9.59 -7.40
CA GLY A 163 11.11 -9.42 -6.32
C GLY A 163 11.65 -7.99 -6.25
N GLU A 164 11.80 -7.47 -5.05
CA GLU A 164 12.25 -6.09 -4.82
C GLU A 164 13.77 -6.00 -4.75
N SER A 165 14.43 -6.62 -5.71
CA SER A 165 15.89 -6.66 -5.79
C SER A 165 16.34 -6.59 -7.23
N LYS A 166 17.56 -6.09 -7.42
CA LYS A 166 18.13 -5.91 -8.75
C LYS A 166 18.07 -7.21 -9.55
N GLY A 167 17.53 -7.13 -10.75
CA GLY A 167 17.47 -8.24 -11.70
C GLY A 167 16.13 -8.96 -11.77
N SER A 168 15.17 -8.66 -10.89
CA SER A 168 13.77 -9.04 -11.14
C SER A 168 13.22 -8.27 -12.35
N GLU A 169 12.15 -8.79 -12.97
CA GLU A 169 11.55 -8.14 -14.14
C GLU A 169 10.93 -6.78 -13.78
N VAL A 170 10.27 -6.64 -12.62
CA VAL A 170 9.77 -5.34 -12.14
C VAL A 170 10.91 -4.36 -11.88
N ALA A 171 12.01 -4.80 -11.27
CA ALA A 171 13.15 -3.93 -11.00
C ALA A 171 13.79 -3.39 -12.29
N LYS A 172 13.90 -4.23 -13.33
CA LYS A 172 14.38 -3.80 -14.65
C LYS A 172 13.45 -2.77 -15.29
N ALA A 173 12.13 -2.97 -15.18
CA ALA A 173 11.14 -2.02 -15.69
C ALA A 173 11.23 -0.67 -14.94
N MET A 174 11.36 -0.70 -13.61
CA MET A 174 11.54 0.48 -12.78
C MET A 174 12.84 1.23 -13.10
N ASP A 175 13.96 0.54 -13.32
CA ASP A 175 15.23 1.17 -13.69
C ASP A 175 15.09 1.93 -15.03
N ASN A 176 14.38 1.36 -16.00
CA ASN A 176 14.04 2.07 -17.24
C ASN A 176 13.17 3.30 -16.96
N ALA A 177 12.16 3.16 -16.09
CA ALA A 177 11.23 4.24 -15.74
C ALA A 177 11.89 5.45 -15.08
N ARG A 178 12.96 5.21 -14.33
CA ARG A 178 13.76 6.23 -13.67
C ARG A 178 14.92 6.73 -14.53
N GLY A 179 15.15 6.14 -15.70
CA GLY A 179 16.26 6.45 -16.60
C GLY A 179 17.62 5.95 -16.10
N GLY A 180 17.65 4.95 -15.21
CA GLY A 180 18.86 4.35 -14.68
C GLY A 180 18.65 3.57 -13.38
N TYR A 181 19.73 2.92 -12.93
CA TYR A 181 19.78 2.20 -11.66
C TYR A 181 20.20 3.13 -10.52
N PHE A 182 19.31 3.33 -9.55
CA PHE A 182 19.54 4.17 -8.36
C PHE A 182 19.20 3.40 -7.09
N ILE A 183 20.20 3.13 -6.24
CA ILE A 183 20.03 2.39 -4.97
C ILE A 183 19.23 3.22 -3.95
N THR A 184 19.43 4.52 -3.96
CA THR A 184 18.71 5.49 -3.12
C THR A 184 18.12 6.58 -4.00
N VAL A 185 17.14 7.32 -3.50
CA VAL A 185 16.51 8.40 -4.26
C VAL A 185 17.56 9.49 -4.63
N PRO A 186 17.86 9.70 -5.93
CA PRO A 186 18.84 10.67 -6.36
C PRO A 186 18.36 12.11 -6.10
N SER A 187 19.28 13.07 -6.07
CA SER A 187 18.92 14.49 -5.98
C SER A 187 18.13 14.98 -7.20
N LYS A 188 18.34 14.34 -8.37
CA LYS A 188 17.63 14.63 -9.61
C LYS A 188 17.58 13.39 -10.50
N TYR A 189 16.38 13.07 -10.99
CA TYR A 189 16.18 12.07 -12.03
C TYR A 189 16.46 12.64 -13.44
N PRO A 190 16.86 11.81 -14.41
CA PRO A 190 16.91 12.18 -15.83
C PRO A 190 15.59 12.79 -16.33
N THR A 191 15.64 13.77 -17.24
CA THR A 191 14.46 14.47 -17.76
C THR A 191 13.42 13.53 -18.39
N GLY A 192 13.86 12.41 -18.97
CA GLY A 192 13.00 11.40 -19.59
C GLY A 192 12.32 10.45 -18.60
N ALA A 193 12.64 10.50 -17.31
CA ALA A 193 12.03 9.62 -16.31
C ALA A 193 10.52 9.88 -16.18
N TRP A 194 9.73 8.82 -16.07
CA TRP A 194 8.30 8.88 -15.77
C TRP A 194 7.94 8.42 -14.36
N TYR A 195 8.92 7.83 -13.66
CA TYR A 195 8.89 7.57 -12.24
C TYR A 195 10.04 8.35 -11.57
N SER A 196 9.74 9.14 -10.55
CA SER A 196 10.66 10.09 -9.93
C SER A 196 10.29 10.30 -8.45
N TYR A 197 10.27 9.21 -7.69
CA TYR A 197 9.91 9.19 -6.27
C TYR A 197 10.74 10.18 -5.45
N ASP A 198 10.11 10.95 -4.55
CA ASP A 198 10.77 12.04 -3.86
C ASP A 198 11.16 11.78 -2.39
N ASP A 199 10.64 10.70 -1.79
CA ASP A 199 10.97 10.32 -0.40
C ASP A 199 12.42 9.84 -0.27
N LYS A 200 13.26 10.67 0.37
CA LYS A 200 14.69 10.40 0.57
C LYS A 200 15.00 9.26 1.55
N THR A 201 14.01 8.78 2.30
CA THR A 201 14.18 7.64 3.22
C THR A 201 14.07 6.30 2.50
N CYS A 202 13.51 6.30 1.29
CA CYS A 202 13.26 5.12 0.49
C CYS A 202 14.54 4.57 -0.16
N ASP A 203 14.75 3.26 -0.02
CA ASP A 203 15.82 2.51 -0.69
C ASP A 203 15.32 1.86 -2.00
N TYR A 204 16.17 1.02 -2.61
CA TYR A 204 15.85 0.35 -3.86
C TYR A 204 14.62 -0.56 -3.76
N SER A 205 14.46 -1.25 -2.63
CA SER A 205 13.35 -2.17 -2.40
C SER A 205 12.04 -1.39 -2.33
N CYS A 206 12.03 -0.35 -1.49
CA CYS A 206 10.92 0.56 -1.32
C CYS A 206 10.48 1.20 -2.66
N MET A 207 11.42 1.68 -3.48
CA MET A 207 11.09 2.26 -4.78
C MET A 207 10.44 1.24 -5.75
N ILE A 208 10.75 -0.06 -5.61
CA ILE A 208 10.09 -1.11 -6.41
C ILE A 208 8.66 -1.32 -5.96
N THR A 209 8.42 -1.36 -4.64
CA THR A 209 7.08 -1.47 -4.05
C THR A 209 6.18 -0.35 -4.57
N GLU A 210 6.67 0.88 -4.46
CA GLU A 210 6.01 2.11 -4.92
C GLU A 210 5.74 2.11 -6.42
N TYR A 211 6.75 1.76 -7.23
CA TYR A 211 6.59 1.66 -8.68
C TYR A 211 5.53 0.63 -9.09
N THR A 212 5.47 -0.51 -8.37
CA THR A 212 4.47 -1.55 -8.58
C THR A 212 3.06 -1.02 -8.26
N TYR A 213 2.91 -0.32 -7.12
CA TYR A 213 1.67 0.35 -6.74
C TYR A 213 1.22 1.38 -7.79
N TRP A 214 2.09 2.33 -8.15
CA TRP A 214 1.79 3.39 -9.12
C TRP A 214 1.31 2.80 -10.44
N SER A 215 2.01 1.76 -10.91
CA SER A 215 1.72 1.09 -12.16
C SER A 215 0.38 0.34 -12.12
N LEU A 216 0.17 -0.53 -11.11
CA LEU A 216 -1.03 -1.34 -11.03
C LEU A 216 -2.27 -0.48 -10.80
N THR A 217 -2.23 0.47 -9.88
CA THR A 217 -3.38 1.34 -9.61
C THR A 217 -3.70 2.28 -10.78
N SER A 218 -2.71 2.64 -11.61
CA SER A 218 -2.96 3.33 -12.89
C SER A 218 -3.63 2.44 -13.92
N ILE A 219 -3.23 1.17 -14.03
CA ILE A 219 -3.87 0.15 -14.89
C ILE A 219 -5.33 -0.06 -14.49
N LEU A 220 -5.61 -0.14 -13.18
CA LEU A 220 -6.95 -0.34 -12.62
C LEU A 220 -7.84 0.93 -12.64
N GLY A 221 -7.23 2.08 -12.91
CA GLY A 221 -7.90 3.38 -13.05
C GLY A 221 -8.03 4.17 -11.75
N ALA A 222 -7.41 3.75 -10.64
CA ALA A 222 -7.42 4.50 -9.37
C ALA A 222 -6.76 5.87 -9.51
N GLN A 223 -5.74 5.99 -10.37
CA GLN A 223 -4.96 7.23 -10.56
C GLN A 223 -5.54 8.16 -11.64
N ALA A 224 -6.72 7.84 -12.20
CA ALA A 224 -7.28 8.49 -13.38
C ALA A 224 -8.41 9.50 -13.09
N TYR A 225 -8.77 9.73 -11.82
CA TYR A 225 -9.84 10.67 -11.48
C TYR A 225 -9.43 12.14 -11.76
N PRO A 226 -10.39 13.06 -11.97
CA PRO A 226 -10.06 14.43 -12.35
C PRO A 226 -9.25 15.14 -11.26
N GLY A 227 -8.18 15.83 -11.66
CA GLY A 227 -7.23 16.50 -10.76
C GLY A 227 -6.06 15.63 -10.33
N ARG A 228 -6.21 14.30 -10.29
CA ARG A 228 -5.17 13.38 -9.79
C ARG A 228 -3.83 13.54 -10.49
N PHE A 229 -3.82 13.68 -11.82
CA PHE A 229 -2.57 13.84 -12.55
C PHE A 229 -1.76 15.06 -12.08
N GLU A 230 -2.42 16.17 -11.77
CA GLU A 230 -1.73 17.37 -11.31
C GLU A 230 -1.14 17.19 -9.90
N GLU A 231 -1.80 16.38 -9.07
CA GLU A 231 -1.32 16.01 -7.74
C GLU A 231 -0.02 15.20 -7.83
N ILE A 232 0.05 14.21 -8.73
CA ILE A 232 1.11 13.18 -8.69
C ILE A 232 2.17 13.28 -9.79
N LYS A 233 1.98 14.10 -10.83
CA LYS A 233 2.87 14.13 -12.02
C LYS A 233 4.33 14.44 -11.75
N HIS A 234 4.64 14.99 -10.57
CA HIS A 234 6.02 15.23 -10.14
C HIS A 234 6.75 13.92 -9.82
N GLU A 235 6.04 12.90 -9.37
CA GLU A 235 6.57 11.55 -9.10
C GLU A 235 6.19 10.53 -10.18
N TRP A 236 4.94 10.55 -10.67
CA TRP A 236 4.41 9.54 -11.59
C TRP A 236 3.66 10.15 -12.77
N LYS A 237 4.18 9.97 -13.98
CA LYS A 237 3.61 10.57 -15.20
C LYS A 237 2.55 9.71 -15.89
N LEU A 238 2.48 8.41 -15.58
CA LEU A 238 1.66 7.43 -16.31
C LEU A 238 0.36 7.06 -15.58
N ASN A 239 -0.39 8.06 -15.11
CA ASN A 239 -1.55 7.89 -14.22
C ASN A 239 -2.80 7.19 -14.80
N THR A 240 -2.74 6.59 -15.99
CA THR A 240 -3.87 5.90 -16.63
C THR A 240 -3.42 4.63 -17.32
N LEU A 241 -4.35 3.69 -17.52
CA LEU A 241 -4.12 2.44 -18.27
C LEU A 241 -3.40 2.68 -19.59
N GLU A 242 -3.92 3.59 -20.41
CA GLU A 242 -3.33 3.90 -21.73
C GLU A 242 -1.93 4.51 -21.62
N LYS A 243 -1.68 5.34 -20.59
CA LYS A 243 -0.33 5.88 -20.38
C LYS A 243 0.65 4.80 -19.93
N VAL A 244 0.26 3.88 -19.04
CA VAL A 244 1.13 2.76 -18.65
C VAL A 244 1.38 1.84 -19.83
N LYS A 245 0.34 1.43 -20.55
CA LYS A 245 0.44 0.52 -21.70
C LYS A 245 1.39 1.05 -22.79
N ASN A 246 1.35 2.35 -23.07
CA ASN A 246 2.15 2.96 -24.13
C ASN A 246 3.52 3.48 -23.65
N GLY A 247 3.59 3.99 -22.42
CA GLY A 247 4.81 4.59 -21.86
C GLY A 247 5.73 3.59 -21.16
N ASP A 248 5.17 2.49 -20.65
CA ASP A 248 5.89 1.44 -19.94
C ASP A 248 5.32 0.04 -20.28
N PRO A 249 5.50 -0.41 -21.53
CA PRO A 249 4.98 -1.70 -21.97
C PRO A 249 5.56 -2.89 -21.19
N SER A 250 6.74 -2.73 -20.57
CA SER A 250 7.36 -3.77 -19.74
C SER A 250 6.55 -4.02 -18.47
N ILE A 251 6.28 -2.99 -17.67
CA ILE A 251 5.46 -3.16 -16.46
C ILE A 251 4.01 -3.50 -16.79
N TYR A 252 3.47 -2.95 -17.88
CA TYR A 252 2.14 -3.32 -18.36
C TYR A 252 2.05 -4.83 -18.62
N SER A 253 3.01 -5.41 -19.36
CA SER A 253 3.03 -6.85 -19.65
C SER A 253 3.20 -7.70 -18.39
N ILE A 254 3.97 -7.24 -17.39
CA ILE A 254 4.16 -7.95 -16.13
C ILE A 254 2.86 -7.96 -15.32
N LEU A 255 2.24 -6.79 -15.14
CA LEU A 255 1.08 -6.61 -14.27
C LEU A 255 -0.26 -7.07 -14.89
N THR A 256 -0.30 -7.29 -16.20
CA THR A 256 -1.47 -7.84 -16.90
C THR A 256 -1.30 -9.32 -17.29
N ASN A 257 -0.22 -9.96 -16.87
CA ASN A 257 -0.05 -11.40 -17.09
C ASN A 257 -1.00 -12.19 -16.19
N PHE A 258 -1.97 -12.86 -16.82
CA PHE A 258 -3.00 -13.67 -16.17
C PHE A 258 -2.45 -14.84 -15.34
N ASP A 259 -1.23 -15.32 -15.62
CA ASP A 259 -0.61 -16.42 -14.86
C ASP A 259 -0.42 -16.08 -13.38
N TYR A 260 -0.22 -14.80 -13.06
CA TYR A 260 -0.02 -14.33 -11.69
C TYR A 260 -1.32 -13.97 -10.98
N LYS A 261 -2.45 -13.89 -11.70
CA LYS A 261 -3.76 -13.55 -11.15
C LYS A 261 -3.77 -12.28 -10.29
N LEU A 262 -3.05 -11.26 -10.75
CA LEU A 262 -3.15 -9.92 -10.19
C LEU A 262 -4.57 -9.38 -10.41
N PRO A 263 -5.03 -8.44 -9.56
CA PRO A 263 -6.31 -7.77 -9.73
C PRO A 263 -6.47 -7.19 -11.14
N THR A 264 -7.67 -7.35 -11.71
CA THR A 264 -8.05 -6.75 -13.01
C THR A 264 -9.14 -5.69 -12.84
N LYS A 265 -9.77 -5.63 -11.67
CA LYS A 265 -10.74 -4.61 -11.25
C LYS A 265 -10.20 -3.89 -10.01
N LEU A 266 -10.35 -2.56 -9.99
CA LEU A 266 -10.09 -1.79 -8.79
C LEU A 266 -11.13 -2.17 -7.71
N PRO A 267 -10.72 -2.41 -6.45
CA PRO A 267 -11.65 -2.49 -5.33
C PRO A 267 -12.57 -1.27 -5.25
N ASP A 268 -13.84 -1.50 -4.90
CA ASP A 268 -14.89 -0.47 -4.92
C ASP A 268 -15.70 -0.39 -3.61
N ASN A 269 -15.23 -1.08 -2.56
CA ASN A 269 -15.87 -1.16 -1.24
C ASN A 269 -17.17 -2.00 -1.17
N ASN A 270 -17.49 -2.75 -2.23
CA ASN A 270 -18.68 -3.60 -2.30
C ASN A 270 -18.33 -5.07 -2.55
N TYR A 271 -17.65 -5.70 -1.59
CA TYR A 271 -17.29 -7.11 -1.68
C TYR A 271 -18.49 -8.06 -1.52
N ASN A 272 -18.65 -9.01 -2.46
CA ASN A 272 -19.80 -9.92 -2.52
C ASN A 272 -19.52 -11.37 -2.06
N GLY A 273 -18.26 -11.76 -1.85
CA GLY A 273 -17.92 -13.15 -1.55
C GLY A 273 -18.40 -13.63 -0.16
N PHE A 274 -18.42 -12.74 0.83
CA PHE A 274 -19.00 -12.98 2.16
C PHE A 274 -19.22 -11.66 2.92
N ILE A 275 -19.97 -11.73 4.02
CA ILE A 275 -20.22 -10.56 4.89
C ILE A 275 -18.97 -10.25 5.72
N ILE A 276 -18.43 -9.05 5.53
CA ILE A 276 -17.34 -8.50 6.33
C ILE A 276 -17.94 -7.58 7.41
N SER A 277 -17.80 -7.96 8.67
CA SER A 277 -18.23 -7.18 9.82
C SER A 277 -17.19 -7.25 10.93
N LEU A 278 -16.99 -6.13 11.63
CA LEU A 278 -16.20 -6.13 12.86
C LEU A 278 -17.00 -6.87 13.94
N ASN A 279 -16.40 -7.89 14.55
CA ASN A 279 -17.04 -8.54 15.69
C ASN A 279 -17.09 -7.53 16.84
N SER A 280 -18.29 -7.09 17.20
CA SER A 280 -18.50 -6.33 18.44
C SER A 280 -18.00 -7.20 19.59
N LYS A 281 -17.00 -6.71 20.34
CA LYS A 281 -16.56 -7.40 21.55
C LYS A 281 -17.78 -7.66 22.44
N LYS A 282 -18.01 -8.93 22.78
CA LYS A 282 -18.75 -9.31 24.00
C LYS A 282 -17.89 -9.01 25.21
#